data_AF-A0A920TKP9-F1
#
_entry.id   AF-A0A920TKP9-F1
#
_cell.length_a   1.000
_cell.length_b   1.000
_cell.length_c   1.000
_cell.angle_alpha   90.00
_cell.angle_beta   90.00
_cell.angle_gamma   90.00
#
_symmetry.space_group_name_H-M   'P 1'
#
loop_
_entity.id
_entity.type
_entity.pdbx_description
1 polymer ?
#
loop_
_entity_poly.entity_id
_entity_poly.type
_entity_poly.pdbx_seq_one_letter_code
_entity_poly.pdbx_strand_id
1 'polypeptide(L)'
;MWNQVYSDLSGLSRGNAVNHTSDGGLIIGGGEYIFKTDPTGGMEWNYKLPYSNRHYVEDVIETVAGDYIVVGGVGGDPGTEDMHRKDKPISFACRRRDIQWVKRYGIANSPMDNFWGVVQADDGGFVLAGNKLHDRNF
;
A
#
# COMPACT_ATOMS: atom_id res chain seq x y z
N MET A 1 21.74 17.59 -9.53
CA MET A 1 20.49 17.56 -8.73
C MET A 1 19.34 17.61 -9.72
N TRP A 2 18.42 16.65 -9.68
CA TRP A 2 17.27 16.55 -10.59
C TRP A 2 15.97 16.58 -9.76
N ASN A 3 14.89 17.11 -10.34
CA ASN A 3 13.58 17.22 -9.72
C ASN A 3 12.49 16.97 -10.78
N GLN A 4 11.41 16.29 -10.39
CA GLN A 4 10.23 16.04 -11.21
C GLN A 4 8.99 16.04 -10.34
N VAL A 5 7.91 16.62 -10.87
CA VAL A 5 6.63 16.75 -10.18
C VAL A 5 5.56 16.00 -10.95
N TYR A 6 4.86 15.09 -10.29
CA TYR A 6 3.77 14.29 -10.86
C TYR A 6 2.40 14.87 -10.46
N SER A 7 2.15 16.14 -10.83
CA SER A 7 1.01 16.95 -10.34
C SER A 7 -0.35 16.63 -10.96
N ASP A 8 -0.41 15.84 -12.03
CA ASP A 8 -1.66 15.53 -12.74
C ASP A 8 -2.50 14.43 -12.07
N LEU A 9 -2.09 13.97 -10.90
CA LEU A 9 -2.81 12.98 -10.11
C LEU A 9 -3.66 13.69 -9.04
N SER A 10 -4.88 14.09 -9.43
CA SER A 10 -5.84 14.73 -8.51
C SER A 10 -6.07 13.86 -7.26
N GLY A 11 -5.77 14.40 -6.07
CA GLY A 11 -5.98 13.72 -4.78
C GLY A 11 -4.71 13.16 -4.12
N LEU A 12 -3.56 13.16 -4.81
CA LEU A 12 -2.27 12.84 -4.21
C LEU A 12 -1.70 14.04 -3.45
N SER A 13 -2.01 14.12 -2.16
CA SER A 13 -1.41 15.12 -1.26
C SER A 13 -0.25 14.56 -0.42
N ARG A 14 0.01 13.24 -0.48
CA ARG A 14 1.03 12.55 0.31
C ARG A 14 1.65 11.40 -0.50
N GLY A 15 2.97 11.42 -0.64
CA GLY A 15 3.78 10.25 -1.01
C GLY A 15 4.39 9.68 0.25
N ASN A 16 4.06 8.43 0.58
CA ASN A 16 4.51 7.77 1.82
C ASN A 16 5.72 6.85 1.58
N ALA A 17 5.84 6.29 0.37
CA ALA A 17 6.93 5.39 0.03
C ALA A 17 7.51 5.65 -1.36
N VAL A 18 8.83 5.51 -1.48
CA VAL A 18 9.59 5.56 -2.73
C VAL A 18 10.63 4.45 -2.65
N ASN A 19 10.55 3.47 -3.54
CA ASN A 19 11.48 2.33 -3.59
C ASN A 19 11.99 2.13 -5.02
N HIS A 20 13.18 1.54 -5.17
CA HIS A 20 13.73 1.21 -6.49
C HIS A 20 13.05 -0.03 -7.09
N THR A 21 12.94 -0.04 -8.41
CA THR A 21 12.54 -1.23 -9.20
C THR A 21 13.75 -1.87 -9.87
N SER A 22 13.62 -3.15 -10.20
CA SER A 22 14.64 -4.00 -10.81
C SER A 22 15.12 -3.52 -12.18
N ASP A 23 14.31 -2.74 -12.89
CA ASP A 23 14.66 -2.08 -14.16
C ASP A 23 15.34 -0.72 -13.99
N GLY A 24 15.63 -0.30 -12.74
CA GLY A 24 16.31 0.95 -12.42
C GLY A 24 15.37 2.15 -12.24
N GLY A 25 14.05 1.94 -12.37
CA GLY A 25 13.03 2.92 -12.08
C GLY A 25 12.71 3.09 -10.59
N LEU A 26 11.56 3.69 -10.32
CA LEU A 26 11.01 3.84 -8.98
C LEU A 26 9.58 3.31 -8.93
N ILE A 27 9.19 2.76 -7.79
CA ILE A 27 7.81 2.49 -7.40
C ILE A 27 7.47 3.39 -6.22
N ILE A 28 6.38 4.14 -6.34
CA ILE A 28 6.00 5.18 -5.38
C ILE A 28 4.56 4.95 -4.96
N GLY A 29 4.33 4.99 -3.66
CA GLY A 29 3.03 4.76 -3.03
C GLY A 29 2.62 5.94 -2.17
N GLY A 30 1.34 6.30 -2.21
CA GLY A 30 0.82 7.36 -1.35
C GLY A 30 -0.66 7.64 -1.58
N GLY A 31 -1.35 8.02 -0.50
CA GLY A 31 -2.81 8.13 -0.55
C GLY A 31 -3.43 6.86 -1.15
N GLU A 32 -4.28 7.01 -2.16
CA GLU A 32 -4.97 5.88 -2.82
C GLU A 32 -4.22 5.33 -4.05
N TYR A 33 -2.97 5.77 -4.28
CA TYR A 33 -2.27 5.58 -5.56
C TYR A 33 -0.93 4.86 -5.42
N ILE A 34 -0.60 4.15 -6.48
CA ILE A 34 0.72 3.57 -6.77
C ILE A 34 1.14 4.03 -8.15
N PHE A 35 2.40 4.39 -8.34
CA PHE A 35 2.92 4.72 -9.66
C PHE A 35 4.35 4.25 -9.83
N LYS A 36 4.67 3.89 -11.07
CA LYS A 36 5.99 3.46 -11.49
C LYS A 36 6.58 4.46 -12.47
N THR A 37 7.87 4.69 -12.31
CA THR A 37 8.67 5.50 -13.22
C THR A 37 9.72 4.64 -13.89
N ASP A 38 10.18 5.09 -15.05
CA ASP A 38 11.38 4.59 -15.68
C ASP A 38 12.64 5.13 -14.94
N PRO A 39 13.86 4.69 -15.31
CA PRO A 39 15.10 5.15 -14.68
C PRO A 39 15.42 6.65 -14.87
N THR A 40 14.74 7.31 -15.80
CA THR A 40 14.88 8.75 -16.07
C THR A 40 13.85 9.58 -15.31
N GLY A 41 12.92 8.93 -14.61
CA GLY A 41 11.80 9.59 -13.92
C GLY A 41 10.63 9.94 -14.83
N GLY A 42 10.52 9.31 -16.01
CA GLY A 42 9.30 9.32 -16.80
C GLY A 42 8.26 8.39 -16.16
N MET A 43 7.02 8.84 -16.01
CA MET A 43 5.95 7.99 -15.47
C MET A 43 5.58 6.91 -16.50
N GLU A 44 5.83 5.64 -16.17
CA GLU A 44 5.39 4.52 -16.99
C GLU A 44 3.91 4.25 -16.76
N TRP A 45 3.49 4.28 -15.49
CA TRP A 45 2.11 4.02 -15.12
C TRP A 45 1.73 4.50 -13.74
N ASN A 46 0.42 4.65 -13.53
CA ASN A 46 -0.19 4.79 -12.23
C ASN A 46 -1.39 3.84 -12.08
N TYR A 47 -1.74 3.55 -10.84
CA TYR A 47 -2.87 2.71 -10.46
C TYR A 47 -3.52 3.31 -9.22
N LYS A 48 -4.83 3.61 -9.34
CA LYS A 48 -5.67 3.94 -8.20
C LYS A 48 -6.26 2.66 -7.63
N LEU A 49 -6.13 2.47 -6.33
CA LEU A 49 -6.73 1.31 -5.67
C LEU A 49 -8.27 1.36 -5.78
N PRO A 50 -8.93 0.24 -6.10
CA PRO A 50 -10.35 0.22 -6.46
C PRO A 50 -11.27 0.09 -5.23
N TYR A 51 -10.86 0.60 -4.07
CA TYR A 51 -11.67 0.52 -2.85
C TYR A 51 -12.60 1.73 -2.73
N SER A 52 -13.86 1.49 -2.38
CA SER A 52 -14.87 2.55 -2.21
C SER A 52 -14.74 3.32 -0.90
N ASN A 53 -14.18 2.68 0.13
CA ASN A 53 -13.99 3.29 1.44
C ASN A 53 -12.62 3.93 1.54
N ARG A 54 -12.41 4.80 2.53
CA ARG A 54 -11.13 5.46 2.77
C ARG A 54 -10.02 4.41 2.92
N HIS A 55 -8.96 4.56 2.15
CA HIS A 55 -7.81 3.68 2.19
C HIS A 55 -6.54 4.47 1.88
N TYR A 56 -5.40 3.93 2.26
CA TYR A 56 -4.13 4.56 1.97
C TYR A 56 -3.00 3.55 1.85
N VAL A 57 -2.05 3.88 0.99
CA VAL A 57 -0.77 3.19 0.79
C VAL A 57 0.25 3.80 1.73
N GLU A 58 0.84 2.98 2.59
CA GLU A 58 1.96 3.36 3.45
C GLU A 58 3.29 2.92 2.83
N ASP A 59 3.35 1.72 2.24
CA ASP A 59 4.56 1.24 1.59
C ASP A 59 4.26 0.34 0.38
N VAL A 60 5.19 0.30 -0.56
CA VAL A 60 5.12 -0.50 -1.79
C VAL A 60 6.50 -0.93 -2.24
N ILE A 61 6.67 -2.23 -2.54
CA ILE A 61 7.92 -2.81 -3.06
C ILE A 61 7.67 -3.61 -4.33
N GLU A 62 8.68 -3.70 -5.18
CA GLU A 62 8.75 -4.74 -6.22
C GLU A 62 9.41 -5.99 -5.64
N THR A 63 8.81 -7.15 -5.91
CA THR A 63 9.32 -8.45 -5.51
C THR A 63 10.33 -8.96 -6.54
N VAL A 64 11.16 -9.92 -6.13
CA VAL A 64 12.09 -10.64 -7.02
C VAL A 64 11.36 -11.30 -8.21
N ALA A 65 10.08 -11.67 -8.04
CA ALA A 65 9.26 -12.24 -9.11
C ALA A 65 8.70 -11.18 -10.10
N GLY A 66 8.92 -9.89 -9.84
CA GLY A 66 8.39 -8.76 -10.62
C GLY A 66 6.93 -8.40 -10.31
N ASP A 67 6.36 -8.95 -9.24
CA ASP A 67 5.08 -8.51 -8.69
C ASP A 67 5.30 -7.35 -7.70
N TYR A 68 4.24 -6.63 -7.34
CA TYR A 68 4.30 -5.53 -6.37
C TYR A 68 3.54 -5.89 -5.10
N ILE A 69 4.15 -5.67 -3.94
CA ILE A 69 3.47 -5.80 -2.65
C ILE A 69 3.20 -4.41 -2.10
N VAL A 70 1.98 -4.20 -1.63
CA VAL A 70 1.52 -2.93 -1.10
C VAL A 70 0.95 -3.17 0.29
N VAL A 71 1.27 -2.27 1.21
CA VAL A 71 0.73 -2.27 2.57
C VAL A 71 0.18 -0.91 2.94
N GLY A 72 -0.77 -0.92 3.87
CA GLY A 72 -1.37 0.29 4.42
C GLY A 72 -2.64 -0.02 5.19
N GLY A 73 -3.58 0.93 5.17
CA GLY A 73 -4.83 0.85 5.94
C GLY A 73 -6.08 1.00 5.08
N VAL A 74 -7.16 0.33 5.48
CA VAL A 74 -8.53 0.58 4.94
C VAL A 74 -9.49 0.84 6.09
N GLY A 75 -10.15 1.98 6.07
CA GLY A 75 -11.27 2.32 6.94
C GLY A 75 -12.61 1.82 6.37
N GLY A 76 -13.57 1.50 7.23
CA GLY A 76 -14.98 1.31 6.84
C GLY A 76 -15.32 0.07 6.00
N ASP A 77 -14.58 -1.03 6.11
CA ASP A 77 -14.76 -2.31 5.39
C ASP A 77 -16.25 -2.79 5.33
N PRO A 78 -16.74 -3.34 4.20
CA PRO A 78 -18.11 -3.88 4.11
C PRO A 78 -18.31 -5.04 5.11
N GLY A 79 -19.41 -5.01 5.86
CA GLY A 79 -19.73 -6.02 6.88
C GLY A 79 -19.44 -5.58 8.33
N THR A 80 -18.90 -4.38 8.55
CA THR A 80 -19.00 -3.71 9.84
C THR A 80 -20.11 -2.67 9.74
N GLU A 81 -21.22 -2.86 10.47
CA GLU A 81 -22.45 -2.04 10.43
C GLU A 81 -22.27 -0.56 10.81
N ASP A 82 -21.03 -0.07 10.91
CA ASP A 82 -20.69 1.21 11.49
C ASP A 82 -19.62 1.88 10.63
N MET A 83 -20.05 2.83 9.80
CA MET A 83 -19.22 3.60 8.86
C MET A 83 -18.19 4.51 9.54
N HIS A 84 -18.13 4.49 10.88
CA HIS A 84 -17.15 5.20 11.70
C HIS A 84 -16.00 4.31 12.22
N ARG A 85 -15.94 3.03 11.83
CA ARG A 85 -14.92 2.08 12.31
C ARG A 85 -13.58 2.24 11.59
N LYS A 86 -12.55 2.36 12.42
CA LYS A 86 -11.19 2.82 12.11
C LYS A 86 -10.37 1.77 11.36
N ASP A 87 -9.32 2.25 10.72
CA ASP A 87 -8.51 1.56 9.71
C ASP A 87 -8.04 0.15 10.14
N LYS A 88 -8.15 -0.81 9.21
CA LYS A 88 -7.59 -2.16 9.32
C LYS A 88 -6.33 -2.27 8.45
N PRO A 89 -5.25 -2.92 8.93
CA PRO A 89 -4.07 -3.15 8.14
C PRO A 89 -4.39 -4.10 7.00
N ILE A 90 -4.04 -3.68 5.81
CA ILE A 90 -4.13 -4.50 4.61
C ILE A 90 -2.74 -4.71 4.05
N SER A 91 -2.48 -5.94 3.62
CA SER A 91 -1.46 -6.22 2.61
C SER A 91 -2.14 -6.78 1.37
N PHE A 92 -1.77 -6.35 0.19
CA PHE A 92 -2.19 -6.99 -1.05
C PHE A 92 -1.04 -7.09 -2.04
N ALA A 93 -1.10 -8.10 -2.90
CA ALA A 93 -0.21 -8.20 -4.03
C ALA A 93 -0.92 -7.75 -5.30
N CYS A 94 -0.19 -6.97 -6.10
CA CYS A 94 -0.57 -6.57 -7.43
C CYS A 94 0.41 -7.12 -8.45
N ARG A 95 -0.11 -7.62 -9.56
CA ARG A 95 0.68 -7.94 -10.75
C ARG A 95 0.14 -7.13 -11.91
N ARG A 96 1.00 -6.34 -12.57
CA ARG A 96 0.64 -5.57 -13.78
C ARG A 96 -0.70 -4.81 -13.67
N ARG A 97 -0.94 -4.18 -12.51
CA ARG A 97 -2.14 -3.39 -12.16
C ARG A 97 -3.41 -4.19 -11.84
N ASP A 98 -3.30 -5.51 -11.64
CA ASP A 98 -4.39 -6.35 -11.14
C ASP A 98 -4.06 -6.86 -9.74
N ILE A 99 -4.99 -6.66 -8.81
CA ILE A 99 -4.92 -7.22 -7.46
C ILE A 99 -5.06 -8.73 -7.56
N GLN A 100 -4.01 -9.45 -7.17
CA GLN A 100 -4.00 -10.92 -7.18
C GLN A 100 -4.64 -11.48 -5.91
N TRP A 101 -4.36 -10.86 -4.78
CA TRP A 101 -4.93 -11.23 -3.49
C TRP A 101 -4.90 -10.05 -2.53
N VAL A 102 -5.81 -10.07 -1.56
CA VAL A 102 -5.88 -9.11 -0.46
C VAL A 102 -5.93 -9.86 0.86
N LYS A 103 -5.03 -9.56 1.77
CA LYS A 103 -5.05 -10.05 3.15
C LYS A 103 -5.31 -8.89 4.10
N ARG A 104 -6.30 -9.08 4.98
CA ARG A 104 -6.68 -8.13 6.01
C ARG A 104 -6.21 -8.65 7.36
N TYR A 105 -5.58 -7.79 8.13
CA TYR A 105 -5.14 -8.05 9.48
C TYR A 105 -5.85 -7.03 10.38
N GLY A 106 -6.21 -7.42 11.59
CA GLY A 106 -7.00 -6.55 12.47
C GLY A 106 -8.14 -7.31 13.13
N ILE A 107 -8.65 -6.74 14.22
CA ILE A 107 -9.84 -7.25 14.91
C ILE A 107 -10.99 -6.28 14.59
N ALA A 108 -12.20 -6.79 14.40
CA ALA A 108 -13.37 -5.93 14.28
C ALA A 108 -13.47 -5.03 15.53
N ASN A 109 -13.72 -3.74 15.33
CA ASN A 109 -13.96 -2.78 16.42
C ASN A 109 -12.69 -2.41 17.22
N SER A 110 -11.51 -2.66 16.66
CA SER A 110 -10.24 -2.16 17.17
C SER A 110 -10.01 -0.70 16.75
N PRO A 111 -9.36 0.15 17.58
CA PRO A 111 -8.80 1.41 17.11
C PRO A 111 -7.73 1.19 16.03
N MET A 112 -7.34 2.28 15.35
CA MET A 112 -6.51 2.31 14.13
C MET A 112 -5.35 1.32 14.17
N ASP A 113 -5.44 0.29 13.33
CA ASP A 113 -4.39 -0.66 13.06
C ASP A 113 -3.80 -0.33 11.67
N ASN A 114 -2.49 -0.44 11.47
CA ASN A 114 -1.84 -0.15 10.19
C ASN A 114 -0.56 -0.95 10.00
N PHE A 115 -0.22 -1.20 8.74
CA PHE A 115 1.15 -1.51 8.35
C PHE A 115 1.83 -0.26 7.80
N TRP A 116 3.07 -0.05 8.20
CA TRP A 116 3.90 1.10 7.81
C TRP A 116 4.98 0.72 6.82
N GLY A 117 5.35 -0.56 6.74
CA GLY A 117 6.46 -1.00 5.91
C GLY A 117 6.39 -2.47 5.57
N VAL A 118 6.98 -2.82 4.43
CA VAL A 118 7.10 -4.19 3.93
C VAL A 118 8.47 -4.42 3.31
N VAL A 119 9.04 -5.60 3.58
CA VAL A 119 10.20 -6.11 2.84
C VAL A 119 9.95 -7.56 2.44
N GLN A 120 10.49 -7.95 1.29
CA GLN A 120 10.56 -9.36 0.91
C GLN A 120 11.75 -10.02 1.63
N ALA A 121 11.51 -11.18 2.23
CA ALA A 121 12.55 -11.99 2.85
C ALA A 121 13.21 -12.94 1.84
N ASP A 122 14.43 -13.40 2.14
CA ASP A 122 15.22 -14.28 1.26
C ASP A 122 14.55 -15.64 1.01
N ASP A 123 13.66 -16.07 1.90
CA ASP A 123 12.87 -17.30 1.76
C ASP A 123 11.65 -17.14 0.83
N GLY A 124 11.47 -15.95 0.25
CA GLY A 124 10.33 -15.59 -0.61
C GLY A 124 9.09 -15.12 0.16
N GLY A 125 9.15 -15.11 1.50
CA GLY A 125 8.12 -14.53 2.37
C GLY A 125 8.17 -13.01 2.43
N PHE A 126 7.31 -12.44 3.29
CA PHE A 126 7.24 -11.00 3.52
C PHE A 126 7.24 -10.68 5.01
N VAL A 127 8.03 -9.67 5.39
CA VAL A 127 8.02 -9.11 6.75
C VAL A 127 7.25 -7.80 6.69
N LEU A 128 6.20 -7.70 7.51
CA LEU A 128 5.36 -6.52 7.60
C LEU A 128 5.54 -5.87 8.97
N ALA A 129 5.80 -4.57 9.01
CA ALA A 129 5.92 -3.79 10.23
C ALA A 129 4.70 -2.88 10.39
N GLY A 130 4.12 -2.83 11.58
CA GLY A 130 2.85 -2.16 11.80
C GLY A 130 2.45 -2.13 13.26
N ASN A 131 1.35 -1.44 13.54
CA ASN A 131 0.66 -1.54 14.81
C ASN A 131 -0.65 -2.29 14.62
N LYS A 132 -0.91 -3.20 15.56
CA LYS A 132 -2.20 -3.86 15.72
C LYS A 132 -2.55 -3.85 17.19
N LEU A 133 -3.78 -3.52 17.56
CA LEU A 133 -4.26 -3.78 18.91
C LEU A 133 -4.27 -5.30 19.12
N HIS A 134 -3.56 -5.75 20.14
CA HIS A 134 -3.66 -7.12 20.60
C HIS A 134 -5.01 -7.30 21.31
N ASP A 135 -5.68 -8.41 21.04
CA ASP A 135 -6.93 -8.76 21.74
C ASP A 135 -6.66 -8.79 23.24
N ARG A 136 -7.38 -7.99 24.02
CA ARG A 136 -7.27 -8.02 25.49
C ARG A 136 -8.47 -8.79 25.99
N ASN A 137 -8.24 -10.06 26.34
CA ASN A 137 -9.17 -10.81 27.17
C ASN A 137 -9.23 -10.11 28.54
N PHE A 138 -10.39 -9.54 28.88
CA PHE A 138 -10.72 -9.07 30.22
C PHE A 138 -11.44 -10.16 31.00
#